data_AF-A2ENB1-F1
#
_entry.id   AF-A2ENB1-F1
#
_cell.length_a   1.000
_cell.length_b   1.000
_cell.length_c   1.000
_cell.angle_alpha   90.00
_cell.angle_beta   90.00
_cell.angle_gamma   90.00
#
_symmetry.space_group_name_H-M   'P 1'
#
loop_
_entity.id
_entity.type
_entity.pdbx_description
1 polymer ?
#
loop_
_entity_poly.entity_id
_entity_poly.type
_entity_poly.pdbx_seq_one_letter_code
_entity_poly.pdbx_strand_id
1 'polypeptide(L)'
;MGGNCTCVGDEAVHRVLMLGLKSAGKSTILNIIKEDQQIRTFQVNDFNTQTIKWEDYELVTWDLGSAEKQRPLWRHYYDGSVAVIFVVDCSDKEKIQLAKTEIHKIAAVPELTNCPILFLANKQDVDGAIDQEELEKLIDAGGTKHLTYSVMPCSATTNKGIEEAFDWLLSKIKEHIK
;
A
#
# COMPACT_ATOMS: atom_id res chain seq x y z
N MET A 1 20.89 -30.37 33.09
CA MET A 1 20.83 -30.82 31.68
C MET A 1 19.62 -30.20 31.03
N GLY A 2 19.84 -29.45 29.96
CA GLY A 2 18.86 -29.11 28.91
C GLY A 2 17.62 -28.34 29.32
N GLY A 3 17.70 -27.00 29.31
CA GLY A 3 16.53 -26.13 29.35
C GLY A 3 15.66 -26.27 28.11
N ASN A 4 14.35 -26.16 28.33
CA ASN A 4 13.31 -26.07 27.32
C ASN A 4 13.64 -25.02 26.26
N CYS A 5 13.84 -25.44 25.02
CA CYS A 5 13.64 -24.58 23.86
C CYS A 5 12.25 -24.87 23.32
N THR A 6 11.24 -24.18 23.86
CA THR A 6 9.98 -24.04 23.15
C THR A 6 10.23 -23.06 22.01
N CYS A 7 10.41 -23.58 20.82
CA CYS A 7 10.29 -22.80 19.60
C CYS A 7 8.87 -22.22 19.60
N VAL A 8 8.71 -20.97 20.03
CA VAL A 8 7.54 -20.19 19.67
C VAL A 8 7.64 -20.08 18.15
N GLY A 9 6.78 -20.79 17.43
CA GLY A 9 6.72 -20.65 15.99
C GLY A 9 6.47 -19.19 15.68
N ASP A 10 7.36 -18.57 14.92
CA ASP A 10 7.07 -17.30 14.27
C ASP A 10 5.85 -17.59 13.37
N GLU A 11 4.65 -17.19 13.80
CA GLU A 11 3.52 -17.06 12.89
C GLU A 11 4.01 -16.19 11.73
N ALA A 12 3.94 -16.71 10.52
CA ALA A 12 4.39 -15.99 9.33
C ALA A 12 3.56 -14.71 9.21
N VAL A 13 4.15 -13.57 9.58
CA VAL A 13 3.42 -12.31 9.58
C VAL A 13 3.16 -11.89 8.14
N HIS A 14 1.90 -11.74 7.78
CA HIS A 14 1.49 -11.39 6.42
C HIS A 14 1.74 -9.91 6.16
N ARG A 15 2.76 -9.58 5.35
CA ARG A 15 3.16 -8.20 5.09
C ARG A 15 2.32 -7.56 3.97
N VAL A 16 1.79 -6.37 4.23
CA VAL A 16 1.18 -5.49 3.23
C VAL A 16 2.05 -4.26 3.05
N LEU A 17 2.37 -3.88 1.81
CA LEU A 17 3.16 -2.66 1.54
C LEU A 17 2.26 -1.49 1.19
N MET A 18 2.37 -0.36 1.89
CA MET A 18 1.76 0.90 1.45
C MET A 18 2.81 1.82 0.83
N LEU A 19 2.74 1.94 -0.49
CA LEU A 19 3.62 2.69 -1.36
C LEU A 19 2.88 3.92 -1.93
N GLY A 20 3.63 4.80 -2.57
CA GLY A 20 3.09 6.01 -3.19
C GLY A 20 4.03 7.19 -3.10
N LEU A 21 3.83 8.18 -3.97
CA LEU A 21 4.68 9.36 -4.02
C LEU A 21 4.62 10.19 -2.73
N LYS A 22 5.60 11.08 -2.55
CA LYS A 22 5.57 12.05 -1.44
C LYS A 22 4.30 12.89 -1.54
N SER A 23 3.65 13.13 -0.40
CA SER A 23 2.41 13.91 -0.29
C SER A 23 1.17 13.26 -0.91
N ALA A 24 1.22 11.98 -1.31
CA ALA A 24 0.06 11.24 -1.81
C ALA A 24 -1.03 11.01 -0.77
N GLY A 25 -0.71 11.10 0.53
CA GLY A 25 -1.66 10.94 1.64
C GLY A 25 -1.52 9.65 2.45
N LYS A 26 -0.41 8.90 2.28
CA LYS A 26 -0.11 7.68 3.04
C LYS A 26 -0.21 7.89 4.56
N SER A 27 0.41 8.93 5.12
CA SER A 27 0.35 9.23 6.56
C SER A 27 -1.07 9.45 7.06
N THR A 28 -1.87 10.17 6.26
CA THR A 28 -3.24 10.50 6.61
C THR A 28 -4.08 9.23 6.64
N ILE A 29 -3.96 8.38 5.62
CA ILE A 29 -4.63 7.07 5.56
C ILE A 29 -4.17 6.18 6.72
N LEU A 30 -2.87 6.16 7.00
CA LEU A 30 -2.30 5.40 8.10
C LEU A 30 -2.87 5.85 9.46
N ASN A 31 -3.09 7.15 9.66
CA ASN A 31 -3.67 7.67 10.89
C ASN A 31 -5.14 7.30 11.05
N ILE A 32 -5.92 7.35 9.97
CA ILE A 32 -7.31 6.87 9.96
C ILE A 32 -7.38 5.41 10.44
N ILE A 33 -6.55 4.56 9.85
CA ILE A 33 -6.50 3.13 10.20
C ILE A 33 -6.09 2.93 11.67
N LYS A 34 -5.13 3.71 12.17
CA LYS A 34 -4.70 3.66 13.57
C LYS A 34 -5.83 4.00 14.54
N GLU A 35 -6.63 5.02 14.22
CA GLU A 35 -7.74 5.50 15.06
C GLU A 35 -8.90 4.50 15.08
N ASP A 36 -9.25 3.93 13.92
CA ASP A 36 -10.39 3.02 13.76
C ASP A 36 -10.16 1.64 14.43
N GLN A 37 -8.93 1.12 14.34
CA GLN A 37 -8.63 -0.28 14.68
C GLN A 37 -7.86 -0.48 16.00
N GLN A 38 -7.71 0.56 16.83
CA GLN A 38 -6.91 0.54 18.07
C GLN A 38 -5.49 -0.03 17.87
N ILE A 39 -4.86 0.29 16.74
CA ILE A 39 -3.64 -0.38 16.29
C ILE A 39 -2.41 0.05 17.08
N ARG A 40 -1.59 -0.94 17.45
CA ARG A 40 -0.25 -0.73 18.03
C ARG A 40 0.74 -0.39 16.92
N THR A 41 1.36 0.79 17.02
CA THR A 41 2.43 1.23 16.12
C THR A 41 3.77 0.69 16.61
N PHE A 42 4.55 0.09 15.71
CA PHE A 42 5.95 -0.22 15.93
C PHE A 42 6.78 0.66 14.99
N GLN A 43 7.44 1.69 15.53
CA GLN A 43 8.44 2.43 14.76
C GLN A 43 9.72 1.61 14.71
N VAL A 44 10.08 1.12 13.52
CA VAL A 44 11.38 0.52 13.27
C VAL A 44 12.26 1.60 12.63
N ASN A 45 13.30 2.02 13.34
CA ASN A 45 14.16 3.14 12.91
C ASN A 45 15.11 2.80 11.75
N ASP A 46 15.00 1.60 11.19
CA ASP A 46 15.71 1.26 9.97
C ASP A 46 15.02 1.95 8.78
N PHE A 47 15.65 3.02 8.31
CA PHE A 47 15.29 3.75 7.08
C PHE A 47 13.93 4.45 7.10
N ASN A 48 13.50 5.00 8.24
CA ASN A 48 12.23 5.77 8.33
C ASN A 48 10.97 4.97 7.93
N THR A 49 11.01 3.66 8.13
CA THR A 49 9.85 2.79 7.95
C THR A 49 8.88 2.93 9.13
N GLN A 50 7.59 2.85 8.85
CA GLN A 50 6.54 2.68 9.85
C GLN A 50 5.87 1.34 9.60
N THR A 51 5.85 0.50 10.63
CA THR A 51 5.12 -0.78 10.61
C THR A 51 3.98 -0.68 11.61
N ILE A 52 2.77 -1.02 11.16
CA ILE A 52 1.59 -1.08 12.03
C ILE A 52 0.97 -2.47 11.93
N LYS A 53 0.49 -3.00 13.07
CA LYS A 53 -0.26 -4.26 13.08
C LYS A 53 -1.71 -3.97 12.72
N TRP A 54 -2.20 -4.53 11.63
CA TRP A 54 -3.59 -4.37 11.18
C TRP A 54 -4.20 -5.76 11.02
N GLU A 55 -5.12 -6.13 11.92
CA GLU A 55 -5.60 -7.52 12.06
C GLU A 55 -4.42 -8.52 12.16
N ASP A 56 -4.40 -9.53 11.30
CA ASP A 56 -3.36 -10.57 11.17
C ASP A 56 -2.20 -10.12 10.24
N TYR A 57 -2.19 -8.86 9.81
CA TYR A 57 -1.24 -8.31 8.85
C TYR A 57 -0.30 -7.27 9.46
N GLU A 58 0.87 -7.12 8.84
CA GLU A 58 1.76 -5.98 9.08
C GLU A 58 1.76 -5.05 7.88
N LEU A 59 1.23 -3.84 8.08
CA LEU A 59 1.29 -2.79 7.08
C LEU A 59 2.60 -2.01 7.23
N VAL A 60 3.44 -2.06 6.20
CA VAL A 60 4.75 -1.40 6.14
C VAL A 60 4.68 -0.22 5.16
N THR A 61 5.12 0.97 5.60
CA THR A 61 5.19 2.17 4.76
C THR A 61 6.44 3.01 5.03
N TRP A 62 6.79 3.88 4.10
CA TRP A 62 7.91 4.84 4.18
C TRP A 62 7.34 6.24 4.18
N ASP A 63 7.39 6.90 5.32
CA ASP A 63 6.65 8.15 5.52
C ASP A 63 7.43 9.25 6.24
N LEU A 64 8.64 8.96 6.69
CA LEU A 64 9.52 9.97 7.29
C LEU A 64 10.72 10.21 6.34
N GLY A 65 10.95 11.44 5.90
CA GLY A 65 12.11 11.80 5.07
C GLY A 65 11.94 11.62 3.56
N SER A 66 12.99 11.95 2.80
CA SER A 66 12.96 12.12 1.33
C SER A 66 12.54 10.85 0.59
N ALA A 67 11.22 10.65 0.46
CA ALA A 67 10.61 9.46 -0.15
C ALA A 67 11.18 9.13 -1.54
N GLU A 68 11.73 10.11 -2.27
CA GLU A 68 12.46 9.88 -3.52
C GLU A 68 13.74 9.06 -3.36
N LYS A 69 14.58 9.37 -2.36
CA LYS A 69 15.83 8.63 -2.12
C LYS A 69 15.59 7.23 -1.55
N GLN A 70 14.38 6.97 -1.04
CA GLN A 70 14.01 5.70 -0.43
C GLN A 70 13.22 4.76 -1.35
N ARG A 71 12.76 5.19 -2.53
CA ARG A 71 12.11 4.29 -3.50
C ARG A 71 12.94 3.05 -3.85
N PRO A 72 14.28 3.14 -3.99
CA PRO A 72 15.10 1.95 -4.21
C PRO A 72 15.04 0.91 -3.08
N LEU A 73 14.57 1.29 -1.89
CA LEU A 73 14.46 0.40 -0.74
C LEU A 73 13.18 -0.44 -0.76
N TRP A 74 12.15 -0.03 -1.50
CA TRP A 74 10.89 -0.79 -1.61
C TRP A 74 11.13 -2.24 -2.04
N ARG A 75 12.10 -2.45 -2.94
CA ARG A 75 12.47 -3.77 -3.45
C ARG A 75 12.93 -4.77 -2.40
N HIS A 76 13.44 -4.29 -1.25
CA HIS A 76 13.86 -5.17 -0.16
C HIS A 76 12.69 -5.76 0.62
N TYR A 77 11.46 -5.27 0.36
CA TYR A 77 10.26 -5.68 1.06
C TYR A 77 9.25 -6.38 0.15
N TYR A 78 9.48 -6.40 -1.17
CA TYR A 78 8.59 -7.07 -2.13
C TYR A 78 8.46 -8.56 -1.83
N ASP A 79 9.58 -9.21 -1.57
CA ASP A 79 9.58 -10.63 -1.18
C ASP A 79 8.85 -10.84 0.15
N GLY A 80 7.98 -11.86 0.17
CA GLY A 80 7.10 -12.19 1.29
C GLY A 80 5.94 -11.21 1.52
N SER A 81 5.74 -10.20 0.66
CA SER A 81 4.53 -9.39 0.73
C SER A 81 3.33 -10.15 0.19
N VAL A 82 2.18 -10.02 0.85
CA VAL A 82 0.91 -10.64 0.44
C VAL A 82 0.02 -9.70 -0.33
N ALA A 83 0.31 -8.39 -0.30
CA ALA A 83 -0.47 -7.35 -0.97
C ALA A 83 0.30 -6.04 -1.06
N VAL A 84 -0.12 -5.18 -2.01
CA VAL A 84 0.39 -3.82 -2.15
C VAL A 84 -0.76 -2.83 -2.20
N ILE A 85 -0.62 -1.73 -1.47
CA ILE A 85 -1.45 -0.53 -1.57
C ILE A 85 -0.59 0.55 -2.20
N PHE A 86 -1.03 1.15 -3.30
CA PHE A 86 -0.35 2.29 -3.90
C PHE A 86 -1.26 3.51 -3.87
N VAL A 87 -0.84 4.53 -3.11
CA VAL A 87 -1.61 5.77 -2.94
C VAL A 87 -1.21 6.78 -4.02
N VAL A 88 -2.20 7.28 -4.75
CA VAL A 88 -2.05 8.28 -5.81
C VAL A 88 -2.70 9.59 -5.38
N ASP A 89 -1.97 10.69 -5.51
CA ASP A 89 -2.54 12.03 -5.45
C ASP A 89 -3.23 12.34 -6.79
N CYS A 90 -4.54 12.17 -6.88
CA CYS A 90 -5.26 12.42 -8.13
C CYS A 90 -5.40 13.91 -8.47
N SER A 91 -5.16 14.81 -7.50
CA SER A 91 -5.20 16.26 -7.71
C SER A 91 -3.91 16.82 -8.33
N ASP A 92 -2.79 16.10 -8.19
CA ASP A 92 -1.48 16.55 -8.67
C ASP A 92 -1.19 16.06 -10.09
N LYS A 93 -1.65 16.84 -11.07
CA LYS A 93 -1.47 16.56 -12.51
C LYS A 93 0.00 16.54 -12.96
N GLU A 94 0.89 17.24 -12.25
CA GLU A 94 2.31 17.24 -12.58
C GLU A 94 2.95 15.91 -12.17
N LYS A 95 2.56 15.38 -11.01
CA LYS A 95 3.10 14.12 -10.48
C LYS A 95 2.40 12.88 -11.03
N ILE A 96 1.26 12.99 -11.71
CA ILE A 96 0.53 11.82 -12.20
C ILE A 96 1.35 10.95 -13.17
N GLN A 97 2.17 11.56 -14.02
CA GLN A 97 3.06 10.82 -14.93
C GLN A 97 4.17 10.09 -14.19
N LEU A 98 4.67 10.69 -13.10
CA LEU A 98 5.63 10.05 -12.22
C LEU A 98 4.98 8.89 -11.46
N ALA A 99 3.75 9.06 -10.98
CA ALA A 99 2.99 8.02 -10.30
C ALA A 99 2.77 6.83 -11.24
N LYS A 100 2.30 7.09 -12.48
CA LYS A 100 2.17 6.07 -13.53
C LYS A 100 3.46 5.30 -13.75
N THR A 101 4.59 6.00 -13.86
CA THR A 101 5.90 5.37 -14.05
C THR A 101 6.26 4.43 -12.90
N GLU A 102 6.02 4.84 -11.65
CA GLU A 102 6.29 3.99 -10.48
C GLU A 102 5.31 2.81 -10.36
N ILE A 103 4.03 3.03 -10.68
CA ILE A 103 3.02 1.97 -10.77
C ILE A 103 3.46 0.89 -11.76
N HIS A 104 3.89 1.29 -12.97
CA HIS A 104 4.32 0.34 -13.99
C HIS A 104 5.59 -0.41 -13.59
N LYS A 105 6.50 0.23 -12.85
CA LYS A 105 7.66 -0.47 -12.27
C LYS A 105 7.23 -1.53 -11.26
N ILE A 106 6.32 -1.19 -10.35
CA ILE A 106 5.79 -2.12 -9.33
C ILE A 106 5.04 -3.27 -10.00
N ALA A 107 4.22 -2.97 -10.99
CA ALA A 107 3.48 -3.96 -11.77
C ALA A 107 4.38 -4.96 -12.51
N ALA A 108 5.59 -4.55 -12.87
CA ALA A 108 6.57 -5.41 -13.54
C ALA A 108 7.45 -6.22 -12.57
N VAL A 109 7.24 -6.13 -11.26
CA VAL A 109 8.02 -6.87 -10.25
C VAL A 109 7.54 -8.32 -10.19
N PRO A 110 8.40 -9.31 -10.48
CA PRO A 110 8.02 -10.72 -10.47
C PRO A 110 7.48 -11.20 -9.11
N GLU A 111 8.09 -10.74 -8.02
CA GLU A 111 7.71 -11.08 -6.64
C GLU A 111 6.28 -10.63 -6.28
N LEU A 112 5.75 -9.63 -6.99
CA LEU A 112 4.42 -9.07 -6.74
C LEU A 112 3.37 -9.56 -7.74
N THR A 113 3.73 -10.41 -8.69
CA THR A 113 2.82 -10.84 -9.78
C THR A 113 1.55 -11.51 -9.26
N ASN A 114 1.64 -12.23 -8.15
CA ASN A 114 0.50 -12.93 -7.53
C ASN A 114 -0.11 -12.15 -6.35
N CYS A 115 0.36 -10.94 -6.08
CA CYS A 115 -0.17 -10.12 -4.99
C CYS A 115 -1.30 -9.24 -5.50
N PRO A 116 -2.46 -9.17 -4.81
CA PRO A 116 -3.44 -8.14 -5.11
C PRO A 116 -2.86 -6.74 -4.88
N ILE A 117 -3.11 -5.84 -5.82
CA ILE A 117 -2.69 -4.43 -5.75
C ILE A 117 -3.92 -3.54 -5.63
N LEU A 118 -4.02 -2.78 -4.54
CA LEU A 118 -5.02 -1.74 -4.37
C LEU A 118 -4.42 -0.38 -4.75
N PHE A 119 -4.98 0.26 -5.77
CA PHE A 119 -4.67 1.65 -6.10
C PHE A 119 -5.69 2.57 -5.43
N LEU A 120 -5.24 3.37 -4.46
CA LEU A 120 -6.07 4.38 -3.83
C LEU A 120 -5.98 5.68 -4.65
N ALA A 121 -7.05 5.98 -5.37
CA ALA A 121 -7.23 7.25 -6.07
C ALA A 121 -7.60 8.33 -5.05
N ASN A 122 -6.60 8.86 -4.34
CA ASN A 122 -6.81 9.76 -3.21
C ASN A 122 -7.00 11.22 -3.64
N LYS A 123 -7.55 12.03 -2.72
CA LYS A 123 -7.84 13.46 -2.88
C LYS A 123 -8.97 13.77 -3.85
N GLN A 124 -9.97 12.88 -3.91
CA GLN A 124 -11.19 13.10 -4.70
C GLN A 124 -12.06 14.26 -4.18
N ASP A 125 -11.75 14.79 -2.99
CA ASP A 125 -12.33 16.02 -2.45
C ASP A 125 -11.76 17.31 -3.09
N VAL A 126 -10.68 17.22 -3.87
CA VAL A 126 -10.03 18.38 -4.48
C VAL A 126 -10.52 18.59 -5.91
N ASP A 127 -10.94 19.81 -6.22
CA ASP A 127 -11.40 20.19 -7.55
C ASP A 127 -10.35 19.92 -8.63
N GLY A 128 -10.79 19.25 -9.71
CA GLY A 128 -9.94 18.92 -10.83
C GLY A 128 -9.03 17.70 -10.61
N ALA A 129 -9.22 16.94 -9.52
CA ALA A 129 -8.66 15.61 -9.38
C ALA A 129 -9.14 14.69 -10.50
N ILE A 130 -8.23 13.84 -10.99
CA ILE A 130 -8.61 12.80 -11.96
C ILE A 130 -9.49 11.76 -11.30
N ASP A 131 -10.44 11.23 -12.05
CA ASP A 131 -11.37 10.22 -11.53
C ASP A 131 -10.77 8.80 -11.59
N GLN A 132 -11.56 7.83 -11.12
CA GLN A 132 -11.19 6.41 -11.13
C GLN A 132 -10.90 5.91 -12.55
N GLU A 133 -11.73 6.25 -13.53
CA GLU A 133 -11.64 5.75 -14.90
C GLU A 133 -10.37 6.28 -15.59
N GLU A 134 -10.04 7.55 -15.37
CA GLU A 134 -8.80 8.16 -15.84
C GLU A 134 -7.57 7.49 -15.25
N LEU A 135 -7.57 7.20 -13.95
CA LEU A 135 -6.44 6.51 -13.32
C LEU A 135 -6.32 5.06 -13.80
N GLU A 136 -7.43 4.33 -13.95
CA GLU A 136 -7.46 2.98 -14.52
C GLU A 136 -6.83 2.94 -15.92
N LYS A 137 -7.18 3.89 -16.80
CA LYS A 137 -6.57 4.01 -18.14
C LYS A 137 -5.06 4.21 -18.08
N LEU A 138 -4.55 4.98 -17.12
CA LEU A 138 -3.11 5.20 -16.95
C LEU A 138 -2.39 3.93 -16.50
N ILE A 139 -3.01 3.17 -15.60
CA ILE A 139 -2.52 1.89 -15.10
C ILE A 139 -2.47 0.87 -16.25
N ASP A 140 -3.59 0.67 -16.94
CA ASP A 140 -3.74 -0.30 -18.03
C ASP A 140 -2.81 -0.06 -19.22
N ALA A 141 -2.44 1.20 -19.48
CA ALA A 141 -1.47 1.54 -20.52
C ALA A 141 -0.09 0.87 -20.32
N GLY A 142 0.19 0.32 -19.13
CA GLY A 142 1.42 -0.40 -18.81
C GLY A 142 1.35 -1.91 -19.01
N GLY A 143 0.24 -2.46 -19.52
CA GLY A 143 0.09 -3.92 -19.69
C GLY A 143 -0.20 -4.66 -18.39
N THR A 144 -0.84 -4.01 -17.42
CA THR A 144 -1.12 -4.52 -16.07
C THR A 144 -2.29 -5.51 -15.99
N LYS A 145 -2.91 -5.87 -17.12
CA LYS A 145 -4.11 -6.73 -17.18
C LYS A 145 -3.91 -8.16 -16.62
N HIS A 146 -2.67 -8.58 -16.44
CA HIS A 146 -2.33 -9.87 -15.85
C HIS A 146 -2.35 -9.84 -14.31
N LEU A 147 -2.42 -8.66 -13.70
CA LEU A 147 -2.40 -8.47 -12.26
C LEU A 147 -3.82 -8.44 -11.70
N THR A 148 -3.97 -8.95 -10.48
CA THR A 148 -5.17 -8.71 -9.67
C THR A 148 -5.07 -7.31 -9.07
N TYR A 149 -5.84 -6.34 -9.58
CA TYR A 149 -5.87 -5.00 -9.00
C TYR A 149 -7.27 -4.38 -8.98
N SER A 150 -7.44 -3.36 -8.15
CA SER A 150 -8.60 -2.45 -8.19
C SER A 150 -8.14 -1.01 -7.98
N VAL A 151 -8.85 -0.08 -8.61
CA VAL A 151 -8.71 1.36 -8.37
C VAL A 151 -9.92 1.81 -7.57
N MET A 152 -9.69 2.36 -6.38
CA MET A 152 -10.79 2.78 -5.51
C MET A 152 -10.63 4.26 -5.16
N PRO A 153 -11.64 5.10 -5.47
CA PRO A 153 -11.63 6.52 -5.16
C PRO A 153 -11.73 6.73 -3.66
N CYS A 154 -10.91 7.62 -3.11
CA CYS A 154 -10.95 7.94 -1.70
C CYS A 154 -10.58 9.40 -1.40
N SER A 155 -10.90 9.82 -0.19
CA SER A 155 -10.44 11.08 0.38
C SER A 155 -10.02 10.83 1.82
N ALA A 156 -8.71 10.82 2.03
CA ALA A 156 -8.12 10.60 3.36
C ALA A 156 -8.47 11.73 4.35
N THR A 157 -8.66 12.96 3.86
CA THR A 157 -9.03 14.12 4.69
C THR A 157 -10.48 14.06 5.17
N THR A 158 -11.36 13.42 4.41
CA THR A 158 -12.79 13.28 4.75
C THR A 158 -13.18 11.88 5.21
N ASN A 159 -12.20 10.97 5.30
CA ASN A 159 -12.39 9.55 5.62
C ASN A 159 -13.47 8.87 4.76
N LYS A 160 -13.43 9.07 3.44
CA LYS A 160 -14.36 8.45 2.48
C LYS A 160 -13.65 7.44 1.60
N GLY A 161 -14.27 6.28 1.38
CA GLY A 161 -13.77 5.24 0.47
C GLY A 161 -12.59 4.43 1.01
N ILE A 162 -12.15 4.67 2.24
CA ILE A 162 -10.99 3.99 2.84
C ILE A 162 -11.40 2.60 3.35
N GLU A 163 -12.49 2.50 4.10
CA GLU A 163 -13.00 1.23 4.65
C GLU A 163 -13.30 0.24 3.52
N GLU A 164 -14.07 0.66 2.52
CA GLU A 164 -14.48 -0.19 1.40
C GLU A 164 -13.27 -0.68 0.58
N ALA A 165 -12.23 0.15 0.48
CA ALA A 165 -11.01 -0.21 -0.23
C ALA A 165 -10.19 -1.27 0.53
N PHE A 166 -10.11 -1.13 1.85
CA PHE A 166 -9.41 -2.09 2.69
C PHE A 166 -10.18 -3.41 2.79
N ASP A 167 -11.51 -3.37 2.83
CA ASP A 167 -12.37 -4.56 2.75
C ASP A 167 -12.13 -5.35 1.46
N TRP A 168 -12.10 -4.67 0.30
CA TRP A 168 -11.76 -5.30 -0.97
C TRP A 168 -10.39 -5.96 -0.91
N LEU A 169 -9.38 -5.27 -0.35
CA LEU A 169 -8.04 -5.81 -0.26
C LEU A 169 -7.99 -7.06 0.62
N LEU A 170 -8.61 -7.01 1.81
CA LEU A 170 -8.70 -8.15 2.71
C LEU A 170 -9.39 -9.34 2.05
N SER A 171 -10.47 -9.10 1.30
CA SER A 171 -11.15 -10.17 0.58
C SER A 171 -10.23 -10.84 -0.43
N LYS A 172 -9.43 -10.05 -1.17
CA LYS A 172 -8.48 -10.57 -2.16
C LYS A 172 -7.30 -11.29 -1.54
N ILE A 173 -6.78 -10.80 -0.42
CA ILE A 173 -5.71 -11.49 0.31
C ILE A 173 -6.21 -12.87 0.78
N LYS A 174 -7.41 -12.94 1.36
CA LYS A 174 -8.03 -14.21 1.82
C LYS A 174 -8.29 -15.21 0.69
N GLU A 175 -8.51 -14.74 -0.54
CA GLU A 175 -8.62 -15.59 -1.73
C GLU A 175 -7.25 -16.18 -2.14
N HIS A 176 -6.14 -15.47 -1.91
CA HIS A 176 -4.80 -15.85 -2.37
C HIS A 176 -3.99 -16.66 -1.34
N ILE A 177 -4.26 -16.53 -0.04
CA ILE A 177 -3.53 -17.24 1.03
C ILE A 177 -4.10 -18.65 1.31
N LYS A 178 -5.17 -19.07 0.61
CA LYS A 178 -5.79 -20.40 0.77
C LYS A 178 -4.93 -21.56 0.28
#